data_AF-A0A7W9LCS9-F1
#
_entry.id   AF-A0A7W9LCS9-F1
#
_cell.length_a   1.000
_cell.length_b   1.000
_cell.length_c   1.000
_cell.angle_alpha   90.00
_cell.angle_beta   90.00
_cell.angle_gamma   90.00
#
_symmetry.space_group_name_H-M   'P 1'
#
loop_
_entity.id
_entity.type
_entity.pdbx_description
1 polymer ?
#
loop_
_entity_poly.entity_id
_entity_poly.type
_entity_poly.pdbx_seq_one_letter_code
_entity_poly.pdbx_strand_id
1 'polypeptide(L)'
;MDQPLIDPATAGDTAMCKPEALLDVAGKLGDSLLPRLRAAAYQVPDLSPAAPGSWDIAQGYGETVRRARVATGDSLQFVMEQVQRIVDDLAATANTVRDADQRAAGAVPRT
;
A
#
# COMPACT_ATOMS: atom_id res chain seq x y z
N MET A 1 -11.71 29.38 -23.40
CA MET A 1 -10.56 29.85 -22.61
C MET A 1 -10.58 29.03 -21.35
N ASP A 2 -9.72 28.02 -21.27
CA ASP A 2 -9.63 27.12 -20.12
C ASP A 2 -8.88 27.83 -19.01
N GLN A 3 -9.62 28.38 -18.04
CA GLN A 3 -9.01 28.74 -16.76
C GLN A 3 -8.63 27.45 -16.04
N PRO A 4 -7.38 27.31 -15.57
CA PRO A 4 -7.02 26.16 -14.75
C PRO A 4 -7.90 26.16 -13.49
N LEU A 5 -8.48 25.01 -13.20
CA LEU A 5 -9.43 24.80 -12.10
C LEU A 5 -8.81 25.04 -10.71
N ILE A 6 -7.50 25.25 -10.66
CA ILE A 6 -6.71 25.46 -9.44
C ILE A 6 -5.75 26.61 -9.73
N ASP A 7 -5.87 27.68 -8.95
CA ASP A 7 -4.92 28.79 -8.96
C ASP A 7 -3.64 28.35 -8.22
N PRO A 8 -2.48 28.23 -8.91
CA PRO A 8 -1.23 27.78 -8.30
C PRO A 8 -0.73 28.69 -7.18
N ALA A 9 -1.19 29.95 -7.10
CA ALA A 9 -0.85 30.86 -6.00
C ALA A 9 -1.61 30.56 -4.71
N THR A 10 -2.73 29.84 -4.78
CA THR A 10 -3.58 29.47 -3.62
C THR A 10 -3.57 27.97 -3.31
N ALA A 11 -2.72 27.18 -4.00
CA ALA A 11 -2.44 25.78 -3.68
C ALA A 11 -1.62 25.64 -2.38
N GLY A 12 -2.06 26.34 -1.32
CA GLY A 12 -1.47 26.44 0.00
C GLY A 12 -1.65 25.20 0.87
N ASP A 13 -1.91 24.05 0.27
CA ASP A 13 -1.81 22.72 0.90
C ASP A 13 -0.71 21.87 0.24
N THR A 14 0.25 22.54 -0.40
CA THR A 14 1.55 21.94 -0.73
C THR A 14 2.32 21.75 0.57
N ALA A 15 1.97 20.72 1.34
CA ALA A 15 2.96 20.07 2.18
C ALA A 15 4.10 19.67 1.22
N MET A 16 5.15 20.49 1.15
CA MET A 16 6.38 20.15 0.44
C MET A 16 7.01 18.99 1.20
N CYS A 17 6.46 17.80 1.00
CA CYS A 17 7.03 16.57 1.48
C CYS A 17 8.39 16.45 0.81
N LYS A 18 9.44 16.67 1.61
CA LYS A 18 10.81 16.46 1.17
C LYS A 18 10.92 15.04 0.60
N PRO A 19 11.73 14.80 -0.44
CA PRO A 19 11.97 13.46 -0.98
C PRO A 19 12.26 12.42 0.11
N GLU A 20 12.98 12.82 1.16
CA GLU A 20 13.33 11.97 2.29
C GLU A 20 12.10 11.52 3.11
N ALA A 21 11.10 12.38 3.27
CA ALA A 21 9.87 12.05 3.98
C ALA A 21 9.02 11.05 3.18
N LEU A 22 8.97 11.20 1.85
CA LEU A 22 8.30 10.24 0.97
C LEU A 22 8.98 8.87 1.00
N LEU A 23 10.32 8.85 0.98
CA LEU A 23 11.11 7.62 1.09
C LEU A 23 10.98 6.95 2.46
N ASP A 24 10.89 7.73 3.54
CA ASP A 24 10.65 7.21 4.90
C ASP A 24 9.28 6.52 5.00
N VAL A 25 8.22 7.12 4.44
CA VAL A 25 6.89 6.48 4.39
C VAL A 25 6.93 5.22 3.52
N ALA A 26 7.56 5.27 2.36
CA ALA A 26 7.75 4.10 1.49
C ALA A 26 8.48 2.96 2.22
N GLY A 27 9.55 3.29 2.96
CA GLY A 27 10.28 2.35 3.79
C GLY A 27 9.42 1.75 4.91
N LYS A 28 8.65 2.56 5.64
CA LYS A 28 7.72 2.04 6.67
C LYS A 28 6.69 1.07 6.11
N LEU A 29 6.12 1.38 4.94
CA LEU A 29 5.17 0.49 4.27
C LEU A 29 5.85 -0.81 3.80
N GLY A 30 7.03 -0.70 3.17
CA GLY A 30 7.79 -1.83 2.65
C GLY A 30 8.37 -2.76 3.73
N ASP A 31 8.97 -2.19 4.78
CA ASP A 31 9.73 -2.93 5.78
C ASP A 31 8.88 -3.39 6.96
N SER A 32 7.79 -2.66 7.27
CA SER A 32 6.94 -2.97 8.44
C SER A 32 5.58 -3.53 8.06
N LEU A 33 4.87 -2.94 7.09
CA LEU A 33 3.49 -3.35 6.79
C LEU A 33 3.44 -4.58 5.89
N LEU A 34 4.16 -4.59 4.76
CA LEU A 34 4.14 -5.71 3.81
C LEU A 34 4.53 -7.06 4.43
N PRO A 35 5.58 -7.16 5.27
CA PRO A 35 5.95 -8.44 5.89
C PRO A 35 4.87 -8.94 6.85
N ARG A 36 4.17 -8.03 7.55
CA ARG A 36 3.07 -8.38 8.46
C ARG A 36 1.84 -8.86 7.71
N LEU A 37 1.49 -8.22 6.59
CA LEU A 37 0.40 -8.67 5.71
C LEU A 37 0.72 -10.04 5.10
N ARG A 38 1.97 -10.25 4.65
CA ARG A 38 2.43 -11.54 4.15
C ARG A 38 2.36 -12.61 5.23
N ALA A 39 2.83 -12.32 6.44
CA ALA A 39 2.73 -13.25 7.57
C ALA A 39 1.27 -13.60 7.89
N ALA A 40 0.35 -12.61 7.90
CA ALA A 40 -1.06 -12.83 8.13
C ALA A 40 -1.70 -13.76 7.08
N ALA A 41 -1.29 -13.65 5.81
CA ALA A 41 -1.78 -14.52 4.74
C ALA A 41 -1.38 -15.99 4.94
N TYR A 42 -0.19 -16.26 5.52
CA TYR A 42 0.27 -17.61 5.84
C TYR A 42 -0.17 -18.11 7.21
N GLN A 43 -0.53 -17.21 8.14
CA GLN A 43 -0.98 -17.55 9.48
C GLN A 43 -2.46 -17.91 9.55
N VAL A 44 -3.23 -17.85 8.45
CA VAL A 44 -4.62 -18.32 8.45
C VAL A 44 -4.63 -19.80 8.83
N PRO A 45 -4.98 -20.14 10.09
CA PRO A 45 -4.61 -21.42 10.68
C PRO A 45 -5.30 -22.57 9.94
N ASP A 46 -4.60 -23.70 9.84
CA ASP A 46 -5.26 -24.96 9.52
C ASP A 46 -6.31 -25.21 10.61
N LEU A 47 -7.57 -25.22 10.20
CA LEU A 47 -8.65 -25.48 11.12
C LEU A 47 -8.55 -26.94 11.56
N SER A 48 -8.72 -27.16 12.87
CA SER A 48 -8.87 -28.51 13.40
C SER A 48 -9.99 -29.22 12.61
N PRO A 49 -9.78 -30.49 12.20
CA PRO A 49 -10.83 -31.25 11.54
C PRO A 49 -12.11 -31.16 12.37
N ALA A 50 -13.23 -30.87 11.69
CA ALA A 50 -14.50 -30.56 12.34
C ALA A 50 -14.85 -31.57 13.44
N ALA A 51 -15.29 -31.09 14.60
CA ALA A 51 -15.79 -31.94 15.67
C ALA A 51 -16.93 -32.84 15.13
N PRO A 52 -17.02 -34.11 15.58
CA PRO A 52 -17.99 -35.06 15.05
C PRO A 52 -19.43 -34.60 15.37
N GLY A 53 -20.07 -33.96 14.39
CA GLY A 53 -21.52 -33.73 14.29
C GLY A 53 -22.10 -34.55 13.13
N SER A 54 -23.41 -34.46 12.89
CA SER A 54 -24.01 -35.12 11.71
C SER A 54 -23.23 -34.73 10.45
N TRP A 55 -22.89 -35.72 9.64
CA TRP A 55 -21.89 -35.61 8.57
C TRP A 55 -22.14 -34.41 7.64
N ASP A 56 -23.39 -34.10 7.31
CA ASP A 56 -23.77 -32.94 6.48
C ASP A 56 -23.43 -31.58 7.10
N ILE A 57 -23.60 -31.43 8.42
CA ILE A 57 -23.29 -30.18 9.12
C ILE A 57 -21.78 -29.99 9.22
N ALA A 58 -21.04 -31.08 9.48
CA ALA A 58 -19.59 -31.04 9.55
C ALA A 58 -18.95 -30.73 8.17
N GLN A 59 -19.49 -31.29 7.08
CA GLN A 59 -19.05 -31.00 5.71
C GLN A 59 -19.41 -29.56 5.28
N GLY A 60 -20.63 -29.10 5.54
CA GLY A 60 -21.07 -27.74 5.21
C GLY A 60 -20.29 -26.65 5.99
N TYR A 61 -19.95 -26.93 7.25
CA TYR A 61 -19.09 -26.06 8.05
C TYR A 61 -17.66 -26.02 7.49
N GLY A 62 -17.04 -27.18 7.24
CA GLY A 62 -15.69 -27.26 6.68
C GLY A 62 -15.53 -26.51 5.35
N GLU A 63 -16.48 -26.66 4.43
CA GLU A 63 -16.46 -25.97 3.13
C GLU A 63 -16.65 -24.46 3.27
N THR A 64 -17.56 -24.01 4.16
CA THR A 64 -17.75 -22.59 4.43
C THR A 64 -16.47 -21.94 4.95
N VAL A 65 -15.81 -22.56 5.93
CA VAL A 65 -14.59 -21.99 6.50
C VAL A 65 -13.43 -22.05 5.50
N ARG A 66 -13.33 -23.11 4.67
CA ARG A 66 -12.36 -23.16 3.57
C ARG A 66 -12.55 -22.00 2.58
N ARG A 67 -13.80 -21.71 2.17
CA ARG A 67 -14.11 -20.56 1.30
C ARG A 67 -13.76 -19.24 1.95
N ALA A 68 -14.08 -19.07 3.23
CA ALA A 68 -13.71 -17.86 3.98
C ALA A 68 -12.18 -17.68 4.04
N ARG A 69 -11.41 -18.76 4.21
CA ARG A 69 -9.94 -18.75 4.15
C ARG A 69 -9.43 -18.29 2.78
N VAL A 70 -9.93 -18.89 1.71
CA VAL A 70 -9.53 -18.52 0.33
C VAL A 70 -9.83 -17.04 0.08
N ALA A 71 -11.06 -16.60 0.36
CA ALA A 71 -11.46 -15.21 0.16
C ALA A 71 -10.62 -14.22 1.00
N THR A 72 -10.26 -14.60 2.23
CA THR A 72 -9.38 -13.79 3.09
C THR A 72 -7.97 -13.72 2.53
N GLY A 73 -7.43 -14.84 2.05
CA GLY A 73 -6.13 -14.90 1.38
C GLY A 73 -6.08 -14.00 0.14
N ASP A 74 -7.10 -14.10 -0.73
CA ASP A 74 -7.23 -13.28 -1.94
C ASP A 74 -7.31 -11.78 -1.59
N SER A 75 -8.08 -11.44 -0.56
CA SER A 75 -8.21 -10.05 -0.08
C SER A 75 -6.89 -9.51 0.47
N LEU A 76 -6.15 -10.31 1.24
CA LEU A 76 -4.84 -9.93 1.76
C LEU A 76 -3.82 -9.76 0.61
N GLN A 77 -3.88 -10.63 -0.40
CA GLN A 77 -3.03 -10.49 -1.59
C GLN A 77 -3.32 -9.18 -2.33
N PHE A 78 -4.59 -8.87 -2.58
CA PHE A 78 -4.98 -7.61 -3.21
C PHE A 78 -4.47 -6.39 -2.44
N VAL A 79 -4.61 -6.39 -1.10
CA VAL A 79 -4.11 -5.29 -0.26
C VAL A 79 -2.59 -5.18 -0.34
N MET A 80 -1.84 -6.29 -0.30
CA MET A 80 -0.39 -6.26 -0.46
C MET A 80 0.03 -5.66 -1.80
N GLU A 81 -0.66 -6.00 -2.89
CA GLU A 81 -0.40 -5.41 -4.20
C GLU A 81 -0.65 -3.90 -4.22
N GLN A 82 -1.71 -3.41 -3.56
CA GLN A 82 -1.96 -1.96 -3.46
C GLN A 82 -0.90 -1.26 -2.61
N VAL A 83 -0.48 -1.85 -1.49
CA VAL A 83 0.59 -1.29 -0.66
C VAL A 83 1.90 -1.21 -1.44
N GLN A 84 2.24 -2.23 -2.22
CA GLN A 84 3.44 -2.20 -3.07
C GLN A 84 3.37 -1.08 -4.11
N ARG A 85 2.23 -0.87 -4.78
CA ARG A 85 2.06 0.23 -5.73
C ARG A 85 2.25 1.60 -5.06
N ILE A 86 1.70 1.78 -3.87
CA ILE A 86 1.88 3.03 -3.11
C ILE A 86 3.36 3.26 -2.78
N VAL A 87 4.10 2.21 -2.40
CA VAL A 87 5.55 2.30 -2.16
C VAL A 87 6.28 2.75 -3.42
N ASP A 88 5.96 2.15 -4.57
CA ASP A 88 6.58 2.48 -5.85
C ASP A 88 6.26 3.92 -6.28
N ASP A 89 5.01 4.36 -6.14
CA ASP A 89 4.55 5.71 -6.46
C ASP A 89 5.21 6.76 -5.56
N LEU A 90 5.36 6.48 -4.26
CA LEU A 90 6.07 7.37 -3.33
C LEU A 90 7.53 7.52 -3.71
N ALA A 91 8.21 6.43 -4.09
CA ALA A 91 9.59 6.48 -4.54
C ALA A 91 9.75 7.26 -5.86
N ALA A 92 8.84 7.05 -6.83
CA ALA A 92 8.83 7.79 -8.09
C ALA A 92 8.59 9.30 -7.87
N THR A 93 7.67 9.63 -6.96
CA THR A 93 7.38 11.02 -6.58
C THR A 93 8.59 11.67 -5.92
N ALA A 94 9.26 10.96 -5.00
CA ALA A 94 10.47 11.47 -4.34
C ALA A 94 11.59 11.80 -5.34
N ASN A 95 11.80 10.93 -6.35
CA ASN A 95 12.78 11.17 -7.40
C ASN A 95 12.38 12.38 -8.28
N THR A 96 11.11 12.49 -8.64
CA THR A 96 10.60 13.63 -9.42
C THR A 96 10.81 14.97 -8.69
N VAL A 97 10.57 15.00 -7.38
CA VAL A 97 10.81 16.19 -6.55
C VAL A 97 12.30 16.50 -6.48
N ARG A 98 13.16 15.50 -6.25
CA ARG A 98 14.61 15.68 -6.23
C ARG A 98 15.16 16.23 -7.55
N ASP A 99 14.67 15.74 -8.68
CA ASP A 99 15.06 16.21 -10.01
C ASP A 99 14.58 17.65 -10.28
N ALA A 100 13.43 18.03 -9.73
CA ALA A 100 12.94 19.41 -9.78
C ALA A 100 13.82 20.35 -8.94
N ASP A 101 14.16 19.92 -7.71
CA ASP A 101 15.03 20.69 -6.80
C ASP A 101 16.44 20.91 -7.40
N GLN A 102 17.02 19.87 -8.02
CA GLN A 102 18.32 19.98 -8.69
C GLN A 102 18.29 20.96 -9.87
N ARG A 103 17.23 20.93 -10.68
CA ARG A 103 17.04 21.87 -11.80
C ARG A 103 16.87 23.30 -11.29
N ALA A 104 16.12 23.50 -10.21
CA ALA A 104 15.95 24.81 -9.60
C ALA A 104 17.27 25.35 -9.04
N ALA A 105 18.06 24.51 -8.35
CA ALA A 105 19.36 24.89 -7.81
C ALA A 105 20.41 25.24 -8.89
N GLY A 106 20.39 24.54 -10.03
CA GLY A 106 21.26 24.83 -11.17
C GLY A 106 20.87 26.08 -11.98
N ALA A 107 19.64 26.57 -11.82
CA ALA A 107 19.13 27.76 -12.50
C ALA A 107 19.37 29.07 -11.73
N VAL A 108 19.90 29.01 -10.50
CA VAL A 108 20.25 30.21 -9.74
C VAL A 108 21.48 30.87 -10.37
N PRO A 109 21.39 32.11 -10.90
CA PRO A 109 22.55 32.81 -11.41
C PRO A 109 23.51 33.05 -10.24
N ARG A 110 24.76 32.59 -10.39
CA ARG A 110 25.85 32.98 -9.49
C ARG A 110 26.13 34.46 -9.73
N THR A 111 25.51 35.32 -8.93
CA THR A 111 25.91 36.72 -8.75
C THR A 111 27.08 36.81 -7.79
#